data_AF-A0A497PE61-F1
#
_entry.id   AF-A0A497PE61-F1
#
_cell.length_a   1.000
_cell.length_b   1.000
_cell.length_c   1.000
_cell.angle_alpha   90.00
_cell.angle_beta   90.00
_cell.angle_gamma   90.00
#
_symmetry.space_group_name_H-M   'P 1'
#
loop_
_entity.id
_entity.type
_entity.pdbx_description
1 polymer ?
#
loop_
_entity_poly.entity_id
_entity_poly.type
_entity_poly.pdbx_seq_one_letter_code
_entity_poly.pdbx_strand_id
1 'polypeptide(L)'
;EIIGKVLDTQADRLIIVERWKGGPGKIQFYQISSEVTLLPPLLILASVKMQIDFGRKILLSNNIAVTVTDNPSKNIQDLAKFLSQFLKIPLSTKKSSKEKFKTALHITPIPNGEAKIQFNAPPKGSEVGPRLIVKKAVWKSSR
;
A
#
# COMPACT_ATOMS: atom_id res chain seq x y z
N GLU A 1 18.88 -9.53 -12.84
CA GLU A 1 19.53 -9.77 -11.54
C GLU A 1 18.53 -9.92 -10.38
N ILE A 2 17.61 -8.97 -10.16
CA ILE A 2 16.63 -9.01 -9.05
C ILE A 2 15.69 -10.23 -9.13
N ILE A 3 15.19 -10.57 -10.33
CA ILE A 3 14.29 -11.72 -10.52
C ILE A 3 14.95 -13.05 -10.09
N GLY A 4 16.20 -13.28 -10.50
CA GLY A 4 16.94 -14.49 -10.13
C GLY A 4 17.13 -14.62 -8.61
N LYS A 5 17.45 -13.51 -7.92
CA LYS A 5 17.61 -13.47 -6.46
C LYS A 5 16.31 -13.69 -5.69
N VAL A 6 15.15 -13.45 -6.32
CA VAL A 6 13.84 -13.57 -5.67
C VAL A 6 13.27 -14.99 -5.78
N LEU A 7 13.68 -15.76 -6.79
CA LEU A 7 13.32 -17.18 -6.86
C LEU A 7 13.86 -17.98 -5.66
N ASP A 8 14.99 -17.55 -5.10
CA ASP A 8 15.60 -18.15 -3.92
C ASP A 8 14.86 -17.81 -2.61
N THR A 9 13.99 -16.79 -2.57
CA THR A 9 13.41 -16.28 -1.32
C THR A 9 12.08 -16.92 -0.92
N GLN A 10 11.60 -17.96 -1.62
CA GLN A 10 10.26 -18.57 -1.44
C GLN A 10 9.10 -17.54 -1.43
N ALA A 11 9.35 -16.30 -1.86
CA ALA A 11 8.38 -15.22 -1.86
C ALA A 11 7.45 -15.40 -3.05
N ASP A 12 6.16 -15.19 -2.83
CA ASP A 12 5.14 -15.24 -3.89
C ASP A 12 4.86 -13.86 -4.49
N ARG A 13 5.36 -12.78 -3.87
CA ARG A 13 5.10 -11.40 -4.29
C ARG A 13 6.34 -10.54 -4.13
N LEU A 14 6.53 -9.61 -5.06
CA LEU A 14 7.63 -8.65 -5.06
C LEU A 14 7.08 -7.24 -5.21
N ILE A 15 7.56 -6.32 -4.37
CA ILE A 15 7.33 -4.89 -4.49
C ILE A 15 8.66 -4.24 -4.85
N ILE A 16 8.71 -3.56 -5.99
CA ILE A 16 9.87 -2.75 -6.38
C ILE A 16 9.55 -1.28 -6.10
N VAL A 17 10.40 -0.64 -5.31
CA VAL A 17 10.31 0.80 -5.01
C VAL A 17 11.49 1.49 -5.70
N GLU A 18 11.19 2.26 -6.74
CA GLU A 18 12.20 3.03 -7.46
C GLU A 18 12.27 4.47 -6.95
N ARG A 19 13.47 5.05 -7.01
CA ARG A 19 13.70 6.45 -6.65
C ARG A 19 13.53 7.36 -7.87
N TRP A 20 12.98 8.55 -7.64
CA TRP A 20 12.90 9.63 -8.61
C TRP A 20 13.36 10.93 -7.94
N LYS A 21 14.36 11.61 -8.52
CA LYS A 21 14.94 12.88 -7.99
C LYS A 21 15.20 12.87 -6.47
N GLY A 22 15.71 11.76 -5.94
CA GLY A 22 16.15 11.64 -4.54
C GLY A 22 15.19 10.93 -3.57
N GLY A 23 13.89 10.76 -3.88
CA GLY A 23 12.92 10.05 -3.03
C GLY A 23 12.21 8.89 -3.75
N PRO A 24 11.43 8.03 -3.07
CA PRO A 24 10.60 7.02 -3.74
C PRO A 24 9.62 7.69 -4.72
N GLY A 25 9.74 7.35 -5.99
CA GLY A 25 8.94 7.94 -7.07
C GLY A 25 7.94 6.97 -7.70
N LYS A 26 8.24 5.67 -7.65
CA LYS A 26 7.47 4.63 -8.33
C LYS A 26 7.39 3.37 -7.48
N ILE A 27 6.20 2.77 -7.36
CA ILE A 27 6.02 1.44 -6.78
C ILE A 27 5.42 0.53 -7.85
N GLN A 28 6.05 -0.63 -8.05
CA GLN A 28 5.57 -1.69 -8.94
C GLN A 28 5.33 -2.96 -8.14
N PHE A 29 4.28 -3.68 -8.49
CA PHE A 29 3.88 -4.92 -7.85
C PHE A 29 4.06 -6.07 -8.81
N TYR A 30 4.61 -7.17 -8.33
CA TYR A 30 4.85 -8.37 -9.12
C TYR A 30 4.33 -9.60 -8.38
N GLN A 31 3.72 -10.50 -9.13
CA GLN A 31 3.43 -11.86 -8.68
C GLN A 31 4.58 -12.76 -9.12
N ILE A 32 5.05 -13.61 -8.21
CA ILE A 32 6.02 -14.65 -8.50
C ILE A 32 5.29 -15.99 -8.46
N SER A 33 5.44 -16.75 -9.54
CA SER A 33 4.92 -18.10 -9.68
C SER A 33 5.96 -18.93 -10.45
N SER A 34 5.59 -19.59 -11.55
CA SER A 34 6.56 -20.08 -12.54
C SER A 34 7.28 -18.94 -13.27
N GLU A 35 6.61 -17.79 -13.39
CA GLU A 35 7.13 -16.57 -14.00
C GLU A 35 6.93 -15.37 -13.08
N VAL A 36 7.69 -14.29 -13.33
CA VAL A 36 7.53 -13.01 -12.63
C VAL A 36 6.69 -12.07 -13.47
N THR A 37 5.46 -11.83 -13.04
CA THR A 37 4.48 -11.03 -13.78
C THR A 37 4.24 -9.69 -13.09
N LEU A 38 4.33 -8.59 -13.84
CA LEU A 38 3.96 -7.25 -13.37
C LEU A 38 2.43 -7.17 -13.20
N LEU A 39 1.98 -6.76 -12.02
CA LEU A 39 0.58 -6.53 -11.71
C LEU A 39 0.26 -5.03 -11.69
N PRO A 40 -0.84 -4.58 -12.33
CA PRO A 40 -1.35 -3.24 -12.13
C PRO A 40 -2.01 -3.11 -10.74
N PRO A 41 -1.98 -1.92 -10.10
CA PRO A 41 -1.51 -0.66 -10.65
C PRO A 41 -0.03 -0.37 -10.36
N LEU A 42 0.63 0.36 -11.26
CA LEU A 42 1.87 1.06 -10.92
C LEU A 42 1.54 2.36 -10.18
N LEU A 43 2.13 2.57 -9.00
CA LEU A 43 1.90 3.79 -8.21
C LEU A 43 3.00 4.80 -8.47
N ILE A 44 2.62 6.00 -8.90
CA ILE A 44 3.49 7.17 -8.97
C ILE A 44 3.30 7.97 -7.69
N LEU A 45 4.37 8.15 -6.94
CA LEU A 45 4.35 8.84 -5.66
C LEU A 45 4.65 10.33 -5.84
N ALA A 46 3.90 11.19 -5.15
CA ALA A 46 4.22 12.60 -4.99
C ALA A 46 5.14 12.83 -3.79
N SER A 47 4.94 12.09 -2.69
CA SER A 47 5.79 12.16 -1.50
C SER A 47 5.62 10.94 -0.61
N VAL A 48 6.61 10.74 0.26
CA VAL A 48 6.62 9.72 1.31
C VAL A 48 7.01 10.38 2.63
N LYS A 49 6.32 10.05 3.72
CA LYS A 49 6.81 10.29 5.09
C LYS A 49 7.06 8.95 5.76
N MET A 50 8.26 8.74 6.29
CA MET A 50 8.67 7.53 6.98
C MET A 50 8.25 7.59 8.46
N GLN A 51 8.29 6.46 9.17
CA GLN A 51 7.96 6.43 10.60
C GLN A 51 8.79 7.43 11.42
N ILE A 52 10.08 7.59 11.08
CA ILE A 52 10.99 8.53 11.73
C ILE A 52 10.49 9.99 11.65
N ASP A 53 9.79 10.36 10.56
CA ASP A 53 9.22 11.70 10.38
C ASP A 53 8.02 11.97 11.32
N PHE A 54 7.46 10.91 11.93
CA PHE A 54 6.43 11.00 12.95
C PHE A 54 7.00 10.95 14.37
N GLY A 55 8.33 10.94 14.53
CA GLY A 55 9.02 10.95 15.82
C GLY A 55 8.85 9.65 16.62
N ARG A 56 8.41 8.56 15.99
CA ARG A 56 8.16 7.27 16.63
C ARG A 56 8.58 6.13 15.72
N LYS A 57 9.27 5.14 16.26
CA LYS A 57 9.48 3.84 15.60
C LYS A 57 8.53 2.84 16.23
N ILE A 58 7.53 2.39 15.47
CA ILE A 58 6.52 1.46 15.98
C ILE A 58 6.67 0.15 15.21
N LEU A 59 6.83 -0.94 15.96
CA LEU A 59 6.73 -2.28 15.42
C LEU A 59 5.26 -2.51 15.02
N LEU A 60 5.01 -2.58 13.71
CA LEU A 60 3.68 -2.89 13.20
C LEU A 60 3.33 -4.31 13.62
N SER A 61 2.09 -4.50 14.07
CA SER A 61 1.60 -5.83 14.42
C SER A 61 1.30 -6.66 13.17
N ASN A 62 1.30 -7.98 13.29
CA ASN A 62 0.87 -8.88 12.21
C ASN A 62 -0.64 -8.81 11.93
N ASN A 63 -1.40 -8.00 12.67
CA ASN A 63 -2.85 -7.87 12.53
C ASN A 63 -3.20 -6.52 11.88
N ILE A 64 -3.11 -6.52 10.55
CA ILE A 64 -3.27 -5.35 9.67
C ILE A 64 -4.51 -5.54 8.79
N ALA A 65 -5.28 -4.47 8.57
CA ALA A 65 -6.36 -4.44 7.59
C ALA A 65 -6.22 -3.24 6.65
N VAL A 66 -6.66 -3.38 5.40
CA VAL A 66 -6.92 -2.23 4.52
C VAL A 66 -8.26 -1.61 4.92
N THR A 67 -8.31 -0.30 5.01
CA THR A 67 -9.55 0.46 5.26
C THR A 67 -9.65 1.62 4.28
N VAL A 68 -10.87 2.06 4.01
CA VAL A 68 -11.17 3.19 3.12
C VAL A 68 -12.08 4.19 3.82
N THR A 69 -12.08 5.43 3.36
CA THR A 69 -13.09 6.43 3.77
C THR A 69 -14.50 6.00 3.40
N ASP A 70 -15.50 6.54 4.10
CA ASP A 70 -16.91 6.35 3.77
C ASP A 70 -17.19 6.86 2.34
N ASN A 71 -18.00 6.11 1.57
CA ASN A 71 -18.34 6.38 0.17
C ASN A 71 -17.12 6.68 -0.75
N PRO A 72 -16.17 5.73 -0.89
CA PRO A 72 -14.98 5.94 -1.72
C PRO A 72 -15.34 6.00 -3.20
N SER A 73 -14.58 6.77 -3.98
CA SER A 73 -14.66 6.70 -5.45
C SER A 73 -14.22 5.32 -5.95
N LYS A 74 -14.62 4.96 -7.18
CA LYS A 74 -14.27 3.68 -7.81
C LYS A 74 -12.75 3.42 -7.78
N ASN A 75 -11.93 4.42 -8.13
CA ASN A 75 -10.47 4.27 -8.13
C ASN A 75 -9.90 3.96 -6.74
N ILE A 76 -10.41 4.62 -5.69
CA ILE A 76 -10.00 4.34 -4.30
C ILE A 76 -10.41 2.93 -3.90
N GLN A 77 -11.62 2.53 -4.27
CA GLN A 77 -12.12 1.19 -3.97
C GLN A 77 -11.32 0.10 -4.69
N ASP A 78 -10.98 0.31 -5.97
CA ASP A 78 -10.18 -0.63 -6.76
C ASP A 78 -8.75 -0.72 -6.22
N LEU A 79 -8.13 0.41 -5.86
CA LEU A 79 -6.81 0.43 -5.20
C LEU A 79 -6.83 -0.32 -3.86
N ALA A 80 -7.88 -0.13 -3.05
CA ALA A 80 -8.01 -0.81 -1.77
C ALA A 80 -8.19 -2.32 -1.92
N LYS A 81 -9.03 -2.75 -2.86
CA LYS A 81 -9.21 -4.16 -3.21
C LYS A 81 -7.90 -4.78 -3.69
N PHE A 82 -7.20 -4.09 -4.61
CA PHE A 82 -5.91 -4.54 -5.10
C PHE A 82 -4.91 -4.70 -3.95
N LEU A 83 -4.72 -3.70 -3.10
CA LEU A 83 -3.76 -3.78 -2.00
C LEU A 83 -4.14 -4.85 -0.97
N SER A 84 -5.43 -5.05 -0.70
CA SER A 84 -5.91 -6.13 0.16
C SER A 84 -5.55 -7.51 -0.41
N GLN A 85 -5.84 -7.74 -1.70
CA GLN A 85 -5.53 -9.00 -2.39
C GLN A 85 -4.02 -9.20 -2.51
N PHE A 86 -3.31 -8.19 -2.99
CA PHE A 86 -1.86 -8.24 -3.18
C PHE A 86 -1.15 -8.43 -1.86
N LEU A 87 -1.52 -7.76 -0.77
CA LEU A 87 -0.85 -7.94 0.53
C LEU A 87 -1.39 -9.15 1.32
N LYS A 88 -2.47 -9.80 0.86
CA LYS A 88 -3.18 -10.88 1.57
C LYS A 88 -3.61 -10.45 2.98
N ILE A 89 -4.16 -9.26 3.09
CA ILE A 89 -4.71 -8.71 4.33
C ILE A 89 -6.18 -8.33 4.14
N PRO A 90 -7.03 -8.43 5.18
CA PRO A 90 -8.46 -8.16 5.06
C PRO A 90 -8.75 -6.72 4.62
N LEU A 91 -9.75 -6.54 3.77
CA LEU A 91 -10.35 -5.24 3.46
C LEU A 91 -11.55 -5.03 4.39
N SER A 92 -11.44 -4.07 5.31
CA SER A 92 -12.54 -3.69 6.20
C SER A 92 -13.26 -2.46 5.65
N THR A 93 -14.48 -2.68 5.16
CA THR A 93 -15.37 -1.66 4.58
C THR A 93 -16.41 -1.13 5.58
N LYS A 94 -16.49 -1.71 6.78
CA LYS A 94 -17.48 -1.32 7.80
C LYS A 94 -16.77 -1.02 9.12
N LYS A 95 -17.15 0.08 9.77
CA LYS A 95 -16.82 0.38 11.19
C LYS A 95 -17.33 -0.69 12.18
N SER A 96 -18.08 -1.69 11.73
CA SER A 96 -18.81 -2.65 12.56
C SER A 96 -18.28 -4.09 12.56
N SER A 97 -17.12 -4.39 11.95
CA SER A 97 -16.55 -5.73 12.17
C SER A 97 -15.90 -5.77 13.56
N LYS A 98 -16.30 -6.77 14.36
CA LYS A 98 -15.68 -7.14 15.65
C LYS A 98 -14.21 -7.59 15.52
N GLU A 99 -13.60 -7.40 14.36
CA GLU A 99 -12.22 -7.73 14.07
C GLU A 99 -11.31 -6.66 14.66
N LYS A 100 -10.66 -7.01 15.76
CA LYS A 100 -9.70 -6.17 16.46
C LYS A 100 -8.39 -6.14 15.66
N PHE A 101 -8.32 -5.37 14.57
CA PHE A 101 -7.02 -5.07 13.95
C PHE A 101 -6.26 -4.04 14.78
N LYS A 102 -4.95 -4.27 14.94
CA LYS A 102 -4.05 -3.40 15.71
C LYS A 102 -3.38 -2.36 14.81
N THR A 103 -3.52 -2.48 13.50
CA THR A 103 -2.99 -1.53 12.52
C THR A 103 -3.93 -1.47 11.32
N ALA A 104 -4.14 -0.28 10.77
CA ALA A 104 -4.89 -0.09 9.54
C ALA A 104 -4.04 0.60 8.46
N LEU A 105 -4.04 0.05 7.25
CA LEU A 105 -3.62 0.74 6.04
C LEU A 105 -4.84 1.50 5.51
N HIS A 106 -4.94 2.78 5.87
CA HIS A 106 -6.09 3.61 5.55
C HIS A 106 -5.86 4.40 4.27
N ILE A 107 -6.81 4.32 3.33
CA ILE A 107 -6.73 4.94 2.02
C ILE A 107 -7.80 6.02 1.91
N THR A 108 -7.38 7.25 1.62
CA THR A 108 -8.26 8.41 1.47
C THR A 108 -8.00 9.11 0.14
N PRO A 109 -9.02 9.66 -0.55
CA PRO A 109 -8.78 10.54 -1.68
C PRO A 109 -8.05 11.81 -1.25
N ILE A 110 -7.40 12.50 -2.20
CA ILE A 110 -6.75 13.80 -1.99
C ILE A 110 -7.10 14.75 -3.15
N PRO A 111 -7.15 16.09 -2.93
CA PRO A 111 -7.54 17.02 -3.99
C PRO A 111 -6.59 17.06 -5.21
N ASN A 112 -5.28 16.94 -4.97
CA ASN A 112 -4.24 17.14 -6.00
C ASN A 112 -3.50 15.84 -6.35
N GLY A 113 -4.18 14.71 -6.30
CA GLY A 113 -3.63 13.39 -6.60
C GLY A 113 -4.70 12.32 -6.50
N GLU A 114 -4.29 11.06 -6.46
CA GLU A 114 -5.24 9.95 -6.46
C GLU A 114 -5.57 9.48 -5.06
N ALA A 115 -4.56 9.26 -4.21
CA ALA A 115 -4.80 8.74 -2.87
C ALA A 115 -3.71 9.15 -1.87
N LYS A 116 -4.08 9.22 -0.60
CA LYS A 116 -3.18 9.15 0.54
C LYS A 116 -3.35 7.80 1.21
N ILE A 117 -2.25 7.05 1.31
CA ILE A 117 -2.17 5.78 2.03
C ILE A 117 -1.40 6.05 3.32
N GLN A 118 -2.01 5.73 4.47
CA GLN A 118 -1.42 5.97 5.78
C GLN A 118 -1.59 4.76 6.69
N PHE A 119 -0.59 4.49 7.52
CA PHE A 119 -0.67 3.47 8.55
C PHE A 119 -1.12 4.10 9.86
N ASN A 120 -2.20 3.58 10.43
CA ASN A 120 -2.74 4.02 11.72
C ASN A 120 -2.65 2.89 12.74
N ALA A 121 -2.33 3.22 13.99
CA ALA A 121 -2.40 2.27 15.10
C ALA A 121 -3.60 2.59 16.03
N PRO A 122 -4.70 1.83 15.96
CA PRO A 122 -5.77 1.86 16.96
C PRO A 122 -5.23 1.52 18.37
N PRO A 123 -5.82 2.03 19.47
CA PRO A 123 -7.13 2.69 19.57
C PRO A 123 -7.09 4.22 19.47
N LYS A 124 -5.92 4.87 19.57
CA LYS A 124 -5.82 6.35 19.57
C LYS A 124 -5.78 6.98 18.16
N GLY A 125 -5.84 6.17 17.10
CA GLY A 125 -5.96 6.63 15.71
C GLY A 125 -4.77 7.44 15.18
N SER A 126 -3.66 7.49 15.91
CA SER A 126 -2.48 8.24 15.48
C SER A 126 -1.82 7.54 14.30
N GLU A 127 -1.44 8.34 13.31
CA GLU A 127 -0.64 7.86 12.18
C GLU A 127 0.76 7.48 12.66
N VAL A 128 1.23 6.31 12.20
CA VAL A 128 2.51 5.71 12.60
C VAL A 128 3.48 5.55 11.44
N GLY A 129 3.01 5.82 10.21
CA GLY A 129 3.81 5.76 8.99
C GLY A 129 4.15 4.34 8.52
N PRO A 130 4.63 4.20 7.27
CA PRO A 130 4.88 5.30 6.33
C PRO A 130 3.60 5.91 5.73
N ARG A 131 3.61 7.22 5.43
CA ARG A 131 2.57 7.88 4.64
C ARG A 131 3.01 7.91 3.19
N LEU A 132 2.16 7.46 2.28
CA LEU A 132 2.38 7.58 0.84
C LEU A 132 1.34 8.55 0.26
N ILE A 133 1.80 9.56 -0.47
CA ILE A 133 0.94 10.39 -1.30
C ILE A 133 1.08 9.86 -2.73
N VAL A 134 0.03 9.19 -3.22
CA VAL A 134 -0.06 8.65 -4.57
C VAL A 134 -0.57 9.76 -5.48
N LYS A 135 0.30 10.22 -6.38
CA LYS A 135 -0.06 11.17 -7.43
C LYS A 135 -0.99 10.53 -8.45
N LYS A 136 -0.70 9.28 -8.83
CA LYS A 136 -1.43 8.52 -9.85
C LYS A 136 -1.21 7.02 -9.69
N ALA A 137 -2.26 6.23 -9.87
CA ALA A 137 -2.25 4.78 -10.03
C ALA A 137 -2.53 4.44 -11.50
N VAL A 138 -1.57 3.77 -12.14
CA VAL A 138 -1.66 3.41 -13.56
C VAL A 138 -2.10 1.96 -13.68
N TRP A 139 -3.35 1.76 -14.09
CA TRP A 139 -4.00 0.44 -14.17
C TRP A 139 -3.78 -0.29 -15.51
N LYS A 140 -3.12 0.34 -16.47
CA LYS A 140 -2.79 -0.30 -17.75
C LYS A 140 -1.51 -1.10 -17.60
N SER A 141 -1.56 -2.39 -17.94
CA SER A 141 -0.37 -3.14 -18.32
C SER A 141 0.12 -2.53 -19.64
N SER A 142 1.27 -1.87 -19.64
CA SER A 142 1.95 -1.56 -20.89
C SER A 142 2.31 -2.89 -21.54
N ARG A 143 1.57 -3.24 -22.60
CA ARG A 143 1.99 -4.26 -23.57
C ARG A 143 3.34 -3.88 -24.16
#